data_AF-A0A260WBN6-F1
#
_entry.id   AF-A0A260WBN6-F1
#
_cell.length_a   1.000
_cell.length_b   1.000
_cell.length_c   1.000
_cell.angle_alpha   90.00
_cell.angle_beta   90.00
_cell.angle_gamma   90.00
#
_symmetry.space_group_name_H-M   'P 1'
#
loop_
_entity.id
_entity.type
_entity.pdbx_description
1 polymer ?
#
loop_
_entity_poly.entity_id
_entity_poly.type
_entity_poly.pdbx_seq_one_letter_code
_entity_poly.pdbx_strand_id
1 'polypeptide(L)'
;MRTRALRSAFASLCAVVVLGSCASGATTTPPPNSPQSTTVSNPYEDGRRNGVEALLQKWADALRTNDVDALEQVVDPAADPEFLQAQVRRANDMSAVPFSDWGYELVDEPEVPVPSAIASPLNAADVWAPSVVLRYAVSGPDAESTRRPVSLVVARRGDEWRIVSDTPVPGTDRTTWRGPWDFGPVIARSVATAGGTSVVLGHPDQSALVDAVVAELPSAVDAVTSFYGDDWPQSALIFTSGSAAEFAASAGDATAESDVAAVTVSDAVRQDRPVTGQRVVFGPAAPARLTDVTTRTVLRHELTHVAARSDTVDGSPMWVLEGFADYSGYRESNIEFDRIAPTLSAVVMQGGPPTVLPEDSDFAAGGVRTTLAYESAWSVFAFVAAEFGEPAQRRLYMQLADGPKTAVETAAGVASALGTGLDEFVSRWGSWVLQQSR
;
A
#
# COMPACT_ATOMS: atom_id res chain seq x y z
N MET A 1 -15.86 -28.04 -40.64
CA MET A 1 -16.32 -28.12 -39.24
C MET A 1 -15.12 -28.45 -38.36
N ARG A 2 -14.51 -27.44 -37.74
CA ARG A 2 -13.51 -27.61 -36.67
C ARG A 2 -13.91 -26.63 -35.57
N THR A 3 -14.58 -27.16 -34.55
CA THR A 3 -14.97 -26.44 -33.34
C THR A 3 -13.70 -26.13 -32.55
N ARG A 4 -13.32 -24.85 -32.49
CA ARG A 4 -12.34 -24.34 -31.52
C ARG A 4 -13.04 -24.34 -30.16
N ALA A 5 -12.52 -25.14 -29.23
CA ALA A 5 -12.87 -25.02 -27.82
C ALA A 5 -12.37 -23.66 -27.32
N LEU A 6 -13.29 -22.76 -26.95
CA LEU A 6 -12.95 -21.59 -26.14
C LEU A 6 -12.55 -22.10 -24.75
N ARG A 7 -11.25 -22.03 -24.42
CA ARG A 7 -10.82 -22.06 -23.02
C ARG A 7 -11.23 -20.73 -22.41
N SER A 8 -12.24 -20.76 -21.55
CA SER A 8 -12.61 -19.60 -20.73
C SER A 8 -11.53 -19.44 -19.68
N ALA A 9 -10.66 -18.44 -19.85
CA ALA A 9 -9.68 -18.05 -18.83
C ALA A 9 -10.40 -17.12 -17.84
N PHE A 10 -10.98 -17.69 -16.79
CA PHE A 10 -11.21 -16.97 -15.55
C PHE A 10 -9.96 -17.22 -14.70
N ALA A 11 -9.11 -16.19 -14.57
CA ALA A 11 -7.97 -16.24 -13.67
C ALA A 11 -8.48 -15.90 -12.26
N SER A 12 -8.29 -16.82 -11.31
CA SER A 12 -8.43 -16.48 -9.90
C SER A 12 -7.39 -15.43 -9.57
N LEU A 13 -7.85 -14.24 -9.20
CA LEU A 13 -7.00 -13.10 -8.95
C LEU A 13 -6.75 -13.03 -7.45
N CYS A 14 -5.52 -13.29 -7.04
CA CYS A 14 -5.07 -13.04 -5.69
C CYS A 14 -4.76 -11.55 -5.60
N ALA A 15 -5.48 -10.81 -4.76
CA ALA A 15 -4.96 -9.61 -4.11
C ALA A 15 -4.13 -10.08 -2.90
N VAL A 16 -3.17 -9.28 -2.42
CA VAL A 16 -2.48 -9.60 -1.15
C VAL A 16 -2.40 -8.29 -0.38
N VAL A 17 -3.04 -8.23 0.79
CA VAL A 17 -2.76 -7.16 1.74
C VAL A 17 -1.47 -7.46 2.47
N VAL A 18 -0.40 -6.70 2.18
CA VAL A 18 0.80 -6.74 3.02
C VAL A 18 0.83 -5.52 3.91
N LEU A 19 0.76 -5.82 5.19
CA LEU A 19 0.85 -4.88 6.28
C LEU A 19 2.33 -4.60 6.53
N GLY A 20 2.80 -3.45 6.05
CA GLY A 20 4.17 -3.00 6.19
C GLY A 20 4.52 -2.76 7.66
N SER A 21 5.10 -3.78 8.29
CA SER A 21 5.70 -3.65 9.62
C SER A 21 7.09 -3.06 9.51
N CYS A 22 7.24 -1.77 9.83
CA CYS A 22 8.52 -1.25 10.30
C CYS A 22 8.64 -1.60 11.78
N ALA A 23 9.36 -2.68 12.10
CA ALA A 23 9.58 -3.09 13.48
C ALA A 23 10.58 -2.17 14.19
N SER A 24 10.14 -1.55 15.30
CA SER A 24 10.74 -1.66 16.64
C SER A 24 10.08 -0.68 17.62
N GLY A 25 8.96 -1.08 18.25
CA GLY A 25 8.35 -0.36 19.35
C GLY A 25 8.46 -1.16 20.64
N ALA A 26 9.53 -0.99 21.40
CA ALA A 26 9.66 -1.57 22.72
C ALA A 26 8.65 -0.92 23.69
N THR A 27 7.72 -1.70 24.21
CA THR A 27 6.84 -1.32 25.31
C THR A 27 7.67 -0.97 26.54
N THR A 28 7.76 0.32 26.87
CA THR A 28 8.33 0.78 28.14
C THR A 28 7.27 1.52 28.93
N THR A 29 6.90 0.91 30.06
CA THR A 29 6.12 1.50 31.15
C THR A 29 6.75 2.84 31.58
N PRO A 30 6.00 3.92 31.77
CA PRO A 30 6.59 5.23 32.07
C PRO A 30 7.20 5.23 33.48
N PRO A 31 8.49 5.60 33.65
CA PRO A 31 9.03 5.87 34.98
C PRO A 31 8.47 7.20 35.51
N PRO A 32 8.40 7.40 36.84
CA PRO A 32 7.89 8.63 37.41
C PRO A 32 8.89 9.77 37.17
N ASN A 33 8.39 10.90 36.63
CA ASN A 33 9.01 12.22 36.56
C ASN A 33 10.54 12.27 36.44
N SER A 34 11.05 12.16 35.21
CA SER A 34 12.41 12.60 34.90
C SER A 34 12.45 14.14 34.75
N PRO A 35 13.49 14.81 35.29
CA PRO A 35 13.65 16.25 35.13
C PRO A 35 13.82 16.62 33.65
N GLN A 36 13.17 17.71 33.22
CA GLN A 36 13.38 18.33 31.91
C GLN A 36 14.88 18.56 31.71
N SER A 37 15.51 17.72 30.89
CA SER A 37 16.88 17.95 30.44
C SER A 37 16.81 19.01 29.36
N THR A 38 17.10 20.26 29.72
CA THR A 38 17.46 21.29 28.75
C THR A 38 18.82 20.91 28.18
N THR A 39 18.84 20.12 27.10
CA THR A 39 20.04 19.95 26.28
C THR A 39 20.46 21.34 25.82
N VAL A 40 21.67 21.77 26.20
CA VAL A 40 22.28 22.98 25.66
C VAL A 40 22.58 22.67 24.20
N SER A 41 21.77 23.20 23.28
CA SER A 41 22.00 23.04 21.83
C SER A 41 23.37 23.56 21.46
N ASN A 42 24.13 22.76 20.72
CA ASN A 42 25.45 23.12 20.21
C ASN A 42 25.26 24.08 19.02
N PRO A 43 25.75 25.34 19.08
CA PRO A 43 25.56 26.32 18.02
C PRO A 43 26.05 25.86 16.64
N TYR A 44 27.05 24.97 16.60
CA TYR A 44 27.51 24.36 15.36
C TYR A 44 26.46 23.41 14.76
N GLU A 45 25.84 22.58 15.58
CA GLU A 45 24.80 21.63 15.17
C GLU A 45 23.53 22.37 14.76
N ASP A 46 23.14 23.42 15.47
CA ASP A 46 22.03 24.29 15.11
C ASP A 46 22.28 24.97 13.76
N GLY A 47 23.48 25.51 13.54
CA GLY A 47 23.86 26.12 12.26
C GLY A 47 23.86 25.12 11.11
N ARG A 48 24.37 23.90 11.34
CA ARG A 48 24.36 22.81 10.36
C ARG A 48 22.93 22.41 9.99
N ARG A 49 22.07 22.20 10.99
CA ARG A 49 20.65 21.86 10.81
C ARG A 49 19.92 22.93 10.00
N ASN A 50 19.97 24.19 10.46
CA ASN A 50 19.30 25.31 9.77
C ASN A 50 19.75 25.45 8.31
N GLY A 51 21.05 25.26 8.05
CA GLY A 51 21.60 25.31 6.71
C GLY A 51 21.06 24.20 5.79
N VAL A 52 20.90 22.99 6.30
CA VAL A 52 20.36 21.86 5.53
C VAL A 52 18.84 21.95 5.39
N GLU A 53 18.11 22.42 6.39
CA GLU A 53 16.66 22.68 6.25
C GLU A 53 16.39 23.71 5.14
N ALA A 54 17.19 24.77 5.06
CA ALA A 54 17.11 25.75 3.98
C ALA A 54 17.45 25.14 2.61
N LEU A 55 18.42 24.22 2.52
CA LEU A 55 18.74 23.47 1.30
C LEU A 55 17.57 22.58 0.88
N LEU A 56 16.99 21.84 1.82
CA LEU A 56 15.87 20.93 1.59
C LEU A 56 14.63 21.67 1.09
N GLN A 57 14.35 22.85 1.63
CA GLN A 57 13.27 23.71 1.15
C GLN A 57 13.51 24.16 -0.31
N LYS A 58 14.72 24.65 -0.62
CA LYS A 58 15.07 25.04 -2.00
C LYS A 58 14.97 23.86 -2.98
N TRP A 59 15.39 22.68 -2.56
CA TRP A 59 15.29 21.47 -3.39
C TRP A 59 13.84 21.07 -3.64
N ALA A 60 12.99 21.10 -2.61
CA ALA A 60 11.55 20.88 -2.75
C ALA A 60 10.91 21.88 -3.72
N ASP A 61 11.22 23.17 -3.58
CA ASP A 61 10.68 24.23 -4.45
C ASP A 61 11.14 24.06 -5.91
N ALA A 62 12.42 23.76 -6.12
CA ALA A 62 12.99 23.53 -7.45
C ALA A 62 12.34 22.31 -8.16
N LEU A 63 12.14 21.21 -7.43
CA LEU A 63 11.42 20.04 -7.96
C LEU A 63 9.96 20.37 -8.30
N ARG A 64 9.24 21.04 -7.38
CA ARG A 64 7.82 21.40 -7.57
C ARG A 64 7.58 22.36 -8.73
N THR A 65 8.50 23.30 -8.93
CA THR A 65 8.39 24.34 -9.97
C THR A 65 9.06 23.93 -11.28
N ASN A 66 9.72 22.77 -11.30
CA ASN A 66 10.52 22.30 -12.42
C ASN A 66 11.58 23.33 -12.86
N ASP A 67 12.23 23.97 -11.88
CA ASP A 67 13.25 24.98 -12.08
C ASP A 67 14.64 24.33 -12.17
N VAL A 68 15.10 24.13 -13.40
CA VAL A 68 16.39 23.48 -13.70
C VAL A 68 17.57 24.29 -13.15
N ASP A 69 17.53 25.62 -13.26
CA ASP A 69 18.60 26.49 -12.77
C ASP A 69 18.70 26.43 -11.24
N ALA A 70 17.56 26.33 -10.55
CA ALA A 70 17.52 26.10 -9.11
C ALA A 70 18.01 24.69 -8.73
N LEU A 71 17.70 23.66 -9.53
CA LEU A 71 18.22 22.30 -9.32
C LEU A 71 19.76 22.26 -9.45
N GLU A 72 20.32 22.93 -10.44
CA GLU A 72 21.78 23.09 -10.60
C GLU A 72 22.42 23.82 -9.39
N GLN A 73 21.69 24.73 -8.76
CA GLN A 73 22.14 25.45 -7.57
C GLN A 73 22.02 24.66 -6.26
N VAL A 74 21.17 23.64 -6.17
CA VAL A 74 21.07 22.81 -4.94
C VAL A 74 21.95 21.57 -5.00
N VAL A 75 22.25 21.06 -6.19
CA VAL A 75 23.15 19.91 -6.38
C VAL A 75 24.61 20.34 -6.29
N ASP A 76 25.45 19.50 -5.68
CA ASP A 76 26.87 19.75 -5.54
C ASP A 76 27.59 19.54 -6.89
N PRO A 77 28.48 20.45 -7.32
CA PRO A 77 29.22 20.29 -8.58
C PRO A 77 30.14 19.05 -8.64
N ALA A 78 30.49 18.47 -7.49
CA ALA A 78 31.25 17.22 -7.40
C ALA A 78 30.37 15.97 -7.26
N ALA A 79 29.04 16.11 -7.29
CA ALA A 79 28.12 14.99 -7.38
C ALA A 79 28.29 14.24 -8.72
N ASP A 80 27.78 13.02 -8.79
CA ASP A 80 27.65 12.31 -10.06
C ASP A 80 26.78 13.16 -11.01
N PRO A 81 27.22 13.50 -12.23
CA PRO A 81 26.41 14.26 -13.18
C PRO A 81 25.03 13.63 -13.44
N GLU A 82 24.93 12.31 -13.35
CA GLU A 82 23.66 11.61 -13.53
C GLU A 82 22.67 11.88 -12.39
N PHE A 83 23.13 12.26 -11.19
CA PHE A 83 22.25 12.63 -10.10
C PHE A 83 21.44 13.89 -10.43
N LEU A 84 22.10 14.95 -10.95
CA LEU A 84 21.41 16.16 -11.40
C LEU A 84 20.41 15.84 -12.52
N GLN A 85 20.82 15.03 -13.50
CA GLN A 85 19.94 14.61 -14.60
C GLN A 85 18.71 13.85 -14.09
N ALA A 86 18.88 12.98 -13.08
CA ALA A 86 17.78 12.29 -12.43
C ALA A 86 16.83 13.26 -11.71
N GLN A 87 17.34 14.32 -11.05
CA GLN A 87 16.50 15.34 -10.43
C GLN A 87 15.70 16.14 -11.47
N VAL A 88 16.33 16.51 -12.59
CA VAL A 88 15.65 17.20 -13.69
C VAL A 88 14.56 16.31 -14.29
N ARG A 89 14.82 15.03 -14.51
CA ARG A 89 13.78 14.08 -14.99
C ARG A 89 12.64 13.94 -13.98
N ARG A 90 12.95 13.74 -12.69
CA ARG A 90 11.95 13.70 -11.61
C ARG A 90 11.03 14.91 -11.63
N ALA A 91 11.59 16.12 -11.70
CA ALA A 91 10.82 17.37 -11.71
C ALA A 91 9.87 17.48 -12.92
N ASN A 92 10.34 17.06 -14.10
CA ASN A 92 9.51 16.99 -15.30
C ASN A 92 8.40 15.93 -15.17
N ASP A 93 8.77 14.72 -14.75
CA ASP A 93 7.90 13.55 -14.73
C ASP A 93 6.80 13.66 -13.68
N MET A 94 7.05 14.37 -12.58
CA MET A 94 6.07 14.59 -11.50
C MET A 94 5.11 15.77 -11.76
N SER A 95 5.35 16.57 -12.80
CA SER A 95 4.60 17.83 -13.06
C SER A 95 3.10 17.66 -13.29
N ALA A 96 2.68 16.46 -13.74
CA ALA A 96 1.27 16.14 -13.95
C ALA A 96 0.52 15.76 -12.66
N VAL A 97 1.24 15.49 -11.57
CA VAL A 97 0.63 15.04 -10.31
C VAL A 97 0.09 16.25 -9.54
N PRO A 98 -1.20 16.24 -9.11
CA PRO A 98 -1.80 17.37 -8.43
C PRO A 98 -1.42 17.38 -6.93
N PHE A 99 -0.14 17.55 -6.62
CA PHE A 99 0.31 17.59 -5.23
C PHE A 99 -0.27 18.82 -4.49
N SER A 100 -0.95 18.60 -3.37
CA SER A 100 -1.31 19.66 -2.41
C SER A 100 -0.14 20.01 -1.49
N ASP A 101 0.81 19.09 -1.33
CA ASP A 101 1.97 19.27 -0.47
C ASP A 101 3.19 18.49 -0.99
N TRP A 102 4.38 19.05 -0.80
CA TRP A 102 5.67 18.43 -1.12
C TRP A 102 6.79 19.16 -0.39
N GLY A 103 7.57 18.44 0.40
CA GLY A 103 8.70 18.98 1.14
C GLY A 103 9.55 17.90 1.78
N TYR A 104 10.69 18.28 2.35
CA TYR A 104 11.57 17.36 3.06
C TYR A 104 11.74 17.82 4.51
N GLU A 105 11.78 16.88 5.44
CA GLU A 105 11.94 17.13 6.87
C GLU A 105 13.17 16.39 7.38
N LEU A 106 13.96 17.04 8.24
CA LEU A 106 14.99 16.35 9.01
C LEU A 106 14.35 15.56 10.15
N VAL A 107 14.86 14.36 10.38
CA VAL A 107 14.48 13.52 11.52
C VAL A 107 15.61 13.48 12.54
N ASP A 108 15.26 13.60 13.81
CA ASP A 108 16.20 13.53 14.92
C ASP A 108 16.64 12.08 15.15
N GLU A 109 17.81 11.74 14.61
CA GLU A 109 18.43 10.44 14.79
C GLU A 109 19.92 10.59 15.14
N PRO A 110 20.52 9.58 15.83
CA PRO A 110 21.96 9.57 16.08
C PRO A 110 22.74 9.71 14.78
N GLU A 111 23.74 10.59 14.77
CA GLU A 111 24.57 10.80 13.60
C GLU A 111 25.38 9.55 13.25
N VAL A 112 25.33 9.15 11.98
CA VAL A 112 26.19 8.12 11.42
C VAL A 112 27.29 8.80 10.59
N PRO A 113 28.58 8.59 10.91
CA PRO A 113 29.68 9.18 10.13
C PRO A 113 29.62 8.76 8.66
N VAL A 114 29.82 9.72 7.77
CA VAL A 114 29.90 9.44 6.33
C VAL A 114 31.22 8.71 6.04
N PRO A 115 31.20 7.54 5.35
CA PRO A 115 32.43 6.81 5.03
C PRO A 115 33.46 7.68 4.30
N SER A 116 34.74 7.57 4.67
CA SER A 116 35.82 8.38 4.09
C SER A 116 36.00 8.20 2.57
N ALA A 117 35.56 7.07 2.02
CA ALA A 117 35.53 6.82 0.58
C ALA A 117 34.52 7.72 -0.16
N ILE A 118 33.46 8.16 0.53
CA ILE A 118 32.47 9.12 0.01
C ILE A 118 32.90 10.56 0.36
N ALA A 119 33.34 10.80 1.60
CA ALA A 119 33.62 12.16 2.06
C ALA A 119 34.91 12.75 1.46
N SER A 120 36.00 11.98 1.36
CA SER A 120 37.31 12.51 0.94
C SER A 120 37.33 13.07 -0.48
N PRO A 121 36.75 12.41 -1.51
CA PRO A 121 36.73 12.94 -2.88
C PRO A 121 35.98 14.26 -3.02
N LEU A 122 35.00 14.53 -2.15
CA LEU A 122 34.21 15.75 -2.21
C LEU A 122 35.05 16.99 -1.86
N ASN A 123 36.11 16.86 -1.04
CA ASN A 123 36.93 17.98 -0.58
C ASN A 123 36.07 19.16 -0.07
N ALA A 124 35.05 18.84 0.73
CA ALA A 124 34.10 19.79 1.30
C ALA A 124 34.52 20.21 2.71
N ALA A 125 34.03 21.36 3.18
CA ALA A 125 34.31 21.84 4.53
C ALA A 125 33.65 20.96 5.61
N ASP A 126 32.51 20.36 5.27
CA ASP A 126 31.78 19.37 6.06
C ASP A 126 31.00 18.45 5.11
N VAL A 127 30.77 17.20 5.52
CA VAL A 127 29.97 16.21 4.80
C VAL A 127 29.09 15.50 5.81
N TRP A 128 27.79 15.48 5.54
CA TRP A 128 26.80 14.93 6.46
C TRP A 128 25.81 14.04 5.72
N ALA A 129 25.37 12.97 6.38
CA ALA A 129 24.30 12.10 5.91
C ALA A 129 23.09 12.17 6.87
N PRO A 130 22.31 13.26 6.81
CA PRO A 130 21.15 13.45 7.68
C PRO A 130 20.08 12.37 7.47
N SER A 131 19.27 12.13 8.50
CA SER A 131 18.02 11.38 8.33
C SER A 131 16.97 12.33 7.79
N VAL A 132 16.42 12.01 6.61
CA VAL A 132 15.49 12.87 5.88
C VAL A 132 14.25 12.06 5.53
N VAL A 133 13.09 12.69 5.63
CA VAL A 133 11.84 12.14 5.08
C VAL A 133 11.28 13.11 4.04
N LEU A 134 10.82 12.55 2.92
CA LEU A 134 9.94 13.23 1.98
C LEU A 134 8.54 13.25 2.59
N ARG A 135 7.96 14.44 2.73
CA ARG A 135 6.55 14.67 3.06
C ARG A 135 5.82 15.09 1.79
N TYR A 136 4.74 14.39 1.41
CA TYR A 136 3.90 14.82 0.28
C TYR A 136 2.43 14.44 0.47
N ALA A 137 1.55 15.14 -0.24
CA ALA A 137 0.12 14.84 -0.32
C ALA A 137 -0.39 15.13 -1.74
N VAL A 138 -1.31 14.31 -2.24
CA VAL A 138 -2.06 14.53 -3.47
C VAL A 138 -3.41 15.18 -3.15
N SER A 139 -3.70 16.29 -3.82
CA SER A 139 -4.97 17.02 -3.66
C SER A 139 -6.16 16.14 -4.01
N GLY A 140 -7.11 16.01 -3.08
CA GLY A 140 -8.27 15.13 -3.20
C GLY A 140 -8.16 13.97 -2.21
N PRO A 141 -7.44 12.89 -2.54
CA PRO A 141 -7.44 11.67 -1.72
C PRO A 141 -6.59 11.74 -0.45
N ASP A 142 -5.52 12.56 -0.41
CA ASP A 142 -4.70 12.69 0.80
C ASP A 142 -5.21 13.87 1.65
N ALA A 143 -5.84 13.57 2.79
CA ALA A 143 -6.24 14.57 3.79
C ALA A 143 -5.04 15.09 4.61
N GLU A 144 -4.04 14.24 4.83
CA GLU A 144 -2.77 14.56 5.48
C GLU A 144 -1.61 14.00 4.67
N SER A 145 -0.44 14.62 4.80
CA SER A 145 0.75 14.22 4.08
C SER A 145 1.32 12.90 4.58
N THR A 146 1.64 12.03 3.64
CA THR A 146 2.42 10.82 3.90
C THR A 146 3.90 11.15 4.06
N ARG A 147 4.67 10.26 4.71
CA ARG A 147 6.11 10.41 4.91
C ARG A 147 6.87 9.22 4.35
N ARG A 148 7.94 9.48 3.60
CA ARG A 148 8.75 8.45 2.93
C ARG A 148 10.24 8.66 3.22
N PRO A 149 11.01 7.61 3.53
CA PRO A 149 12.42 7.76 3.87
C PRO A 149 13.23 8.23 2.66
N VAL A 150 14.22 9.06 2.93
CA VAL A 150 15.20 9.56 1.95
C VAL A 150 16.60 9.38 2.54
N SER A 151 17.41 8.57 1.88
CA SER A 151 18.85 8.55 2.11
C SER A 151 19.44 9.78 1.42
N LEU A 152 20.25 10.57 2.13
CA LEU A 152 20.83 11.79 1.57
C LEU A 152 22.28 11.95 2.03
N VAL A 153 23.15 12.39 1.12
CA VAL A 153 24.48 12.92 1.43
C VAL A 153 24.50 14.39 1.01
N VAL A 154 24.91 15.25 1.94
CA VAL A 154 25.07 16.70 1.71
C VAL A 154 26.51 17.12 2.00
N ALA A 155 26.99 18.11 1.26
CA ALA A 155 28.33 18.67 1.40
C ALA A 155 28.27 20.18 1.58
N ARG A 156 29.15 20.72 2.43
CA ARG A 156 29.26 22.16 2.67
C ARG A 156 30.33 22.78 1.78
N ARG A 157 29.93 23.74 0.95
CA ARG A 157 30.76 24.57 0.06
C ARG A 157 30.79 26.00 0.57
N GLY A 158 31.83 26.35 1.32
CA GLY A 158 31.87 27.63 2.04
C GLY A 158 30.76 27.68 3.09
N ASP A 159 29.78 28.57 2.91
CA ASP A 159 28.64 28.71 3.81
C ASP A 159 27.35 28.06 3.29
N GLU A 160 27.40 27.44 2.11
CA GLU A 160 26.23 26.79 1.51
C GLU A 160 26.31 25.26 1.61
N TRP A 161 25.18 24.64 1.93
CA TRP A 161 25.02 23.20 1.78
C TRP A 161 24.54 22.87 0.36
N ARG A 162 24.99 21.74 -0.16
CA ARG A 162 24.59 21.18 -1.46
C ARG A 162 24.30 19.69 -1.33
N ILE A 163 23.40 19.18 -2.16
CA ILE A 163 23.05 17.75 -2.21
C ILE A 163 24.04 17.02 -3.12
N VAL A 164 24.63 15.95 -2.60
CA VAL A 164 25.62 15.13 -3.32
C VAL A 164 24.96 13.89 -3.93
N SER A 165 24.11 13.21 -3.17
CA SER A 165 23.49 11.96 -3.58
C SER A 165 22.25 11.65 -2.75
N ASP A 166 21.28 10.96 -3.35
CA ASP A 166 20.15 10.33 -2.65
C ASP A 166 20.22 8.79 -2.63
N THR A 167 21.42 8.22 -2.85
CA THR A 167 21.65 6.77 -2.81
C THR A 167 21.88 6.27 -1.38
N PRO A 168 21.61 4.98 -1.08
CA PRO A 168 21.91 4.39 0.22
C PRO A 168 23.36 4.64 0.68
N VAL A 169 23.52 5.10 1.92
CA VAL A 169 24.84 5.32 2.54
C VAL A 169 25.32 4.03 3.21
N PRO A 170 26.51 3.49 2.85
CA PRO A 170 27.05 2.29 3.48
C PRO A 170 27.15 2.43 5.01
N GLY A 171 26.71 1.41 5.73
CA GLY A 171 26.64 1.42 7.19
C GLY A 171 25.34 1.99 7.76
N THR A 172 24.37 2.32 6.90
CA THR A 172 23.00 2.69 7.29
C THR A 172 22.00 1.79 6.59
N ASP A 173 20.83 1.60 7.18
CA ASP A 173 19.66 0.91 6.61
C ASP A 173 18.75 1.86 5.82
N ARG A 174 19.10 3.15 5.73
CA ARG A 174 18.33 4.20 5.08
C ARG A 174 18.38 4.05 3.56
N THR A 175 17.22 3.78 2.98
CA THR A 175 16.99 3.78 1.53
C THR A 175 16.13 4.98 1.14
N THR A 176 16.25 5.39 -0.13
CA THR A 176 15.37 6.44 -0.66
C THR A 176 14.19 5.80 -1.35
N TRP A 177 13.00 6.08 -0.84
CA TRP A 177 11.76 5.69 -1.49
C TRP A 177 11.62 6.36 -2.86
N ARG A 178 11.04 5.63 -3.81
CA ARG A 178 10.80 6.08 -5.19
C ARG A 178 9.31 6.04 -5.49
N GLY A 179 8.76 7.16 -5.97
CA GLY A 179 7.36 7.23 -6.42
C GLY A 179 7.23 6.90 -7.90
N PRO A 180 6.00 6.81 -8.44
CA PRO A 180 5.78 6.51 -9.87
C PRO A 180 6.57 7.43 -10.83
N TRP A 181 6.71 8.71 -10.48
CA TRP A 181 7.47 9.70 -11.26
C TRP A 181 9.00 9.50 -11.25
N ASP A 182 9.54 8.61 -10.41
CA ASP A 182 10.94 8.21 -10.48
C ASP A 182 11.20 7.11 -11.52
N PHE A 183 10.12 6.50 -12.05
CA PHE A 183 10.18 5.43 -13.05
C PHE A 183 9.85 5.89 -14.48
N GLY A 184 9.53 7.17 -14.65
CA GLY A 184 9.31 7.82 -15.93
C GLY A 184 8.13 8.80 -15.90
N PRO A 185 7.78 9.38 -17.06
CA PRO A 185 6.68 10.34 -17.15
C PRO A 185 5.38 9.75 -16.65
N VAL A 186 4.66 10.49 -15.80
CA VAL A 186 3.35 10.06 -15.31
C VAL A 186 2.21 10.89 -15.92
N ILE A 187 1.06 10.25 -16.03
CA ILE A 187 -0.22 10.90 -16.26
C ILE A 187 -1.06 10.80 -14.99
N ALA A 188 -1.78 11.87 -14.69
CA ALA A 188 -2.79 11.88 -13.64
C ALA A 188 -4.17 12.05 -14.26
N ARG A 189 -5.17 11.37 -13.68
CA ARG A 189 -6.58 11.54 -13.97
C ARG A 189 -7.34 11.68 -12.67
N SER A 190 -8.16 12.72 -12.58
CA SER A 190 -9.02 12.97 -11.42
C SER A 190 -10.47 12.60 -11.75
N VAL A 191 -11.19 12.06 -10.78
CA VAL A 191 -12.60 11.73 -10.90
C VAL A 191 -13.34 12.02 -9.60
N ALA A 192 -14.58 12.50 -9.73
CA ALA A 192 -15.43 12.76 -8.57
C ALA A 192 -15.96 11.43 -7.99
N THR A 193 -15.84 11.28 -6.67
CA THR A 193 -16.40 10.18 -5.88
C THR A 193 -17.17 10.77 -4.69
N ALA A 194 -17.86 9.94 -3.91
CA ALA A 194 -18.65 10.41 -2.76
C ALA A 194 -17.82 11.23 -1.74
N GLY A 195 -16.54 10.88 -1.56
CA GLY A 195 -15.59 11.59 -0.70
C GLY A 195 -14.90 12.81 -1.32
N GLY A 196 -15.28 13.22 -2.53
CA GLY A 196 -14.69 14.37 -3.22
C GLY A 196 -13.94 13.95 -4.49
N THR A 197 -12.62 14.17 -4.55
CA THR A 197 -11.82 13.87 -5.74
C THR A 197 -10.90 12.69 -5.47
N SER A 198 -11.02 11.65 -6.29
CA SER A 198 -10.04 10.56 -6.38
C SER A 198 -9.07 10.80 -7.52
N VAL A 199 -7.88 10.22 -7.45
CA VAL A 199 -6.81 10.38 -8.44
C VAL A 199 -6.23 9.03 -8.83
N VAL A 200 -6.09 8.80 -10.14
CA VAL A 200 -5.38 7.64 -10.71
C VAL A 200 -4.13 8.16 -11.40
N LEU A 201 -2.97 7.62 -11.00
CA LEU A 201 -1.67 7.87 -11.59
C LEU A 201 -1.20 6.62 -12.34
N GLY A 202 -0.54 6.83 -13.47
CA GLY A 202 0.09 5.76 -14.24
C GLY A 202 1.00 6.33 -15.32
N HIS A 203 1.56 5.46 -16.15
CA HIS A 203 2.38 5.90 -17.28
C HIS A 203 1.54 6.08 -18.57
N PRO A 204 1.97 6.93 -19.53
CA PRO A 204 1.24 7.16 -20.77
C PRO A 204 0.88 5.90 -21.57
N ASP A 205 1.75 4.89 -21.56
CA ASP A 205 1.54 3.59 -22.20
C ASP A 205 0.48 2.72 -21.50
N GLN A 206 0.13 3.04 -20.25
CA GLN A 206 -0.93 2.40 -19.47
C GLN A 206 -2.25 3.18 -19.47
N SER A 207 -2.38 4.22 -20.31
CA SER A 207 -3.56 5.10 -20.37
C SER A 207 -4.90 4.37 -20.47
N ALA A 208 -4.98 3.26 -21.19
CA ALA A 208 -6.21 2.47 -21.28
C ALA A 208 -6.65 1.87 -19.93
N LEU A 209 -5.72 1.37 -19.12
CA LEU A 209 -6.03 0.87 -17.77
C LEU A 209 -6.37 2.04 -16.84
N VAL A 210 -5.61 3.13 -16.89
CA VAL A 210 -5.89 4.35 -16.11
C VAL A 210 -7.31 4.83 -16.38
N ASP A 211 -7.71 4.95 -17.65
CA ASP A 211 -9.04 5.44 -18.02
C ASP A 211 -10.16 4.44 -17.61
N ALA A 212 -9.90 3.13 -17.66
CA ALA A 212 -10.84 2.12 -17.19
C ALA A 212 -11.05 2.17 -15.67
N VAL A 213 -9.97 2.31 -14.90
CA VAL A 213 -10.05 2.47 -13.43
C VAL A 213 -10.76 3.77 -13.07
N VAL A 214 -10.44 4.88 -13.74
CA VAL A 214 -11.11 6.18 -13.57
C VAL A 214 -12.62 6.06 -13.80
N ALA A 215 -13.04 5.33 -14.83
CA ALA A 215 -14.45 5.15 -15.15
C ALA A 215 -15.21 4.30 -14.12
N GLU A 216 -14.58 3.26 -13.56
CA GLU A 216 -15.20 2.37 -12.56
C GLU A 216 -15.22 2.97 -11.15
N LEU A 217 -14.25 3.83 -10.81
CA LEU A 217 -14.00 4.27 -9.44
C LEU A 217 -15.22 4.86 -8.71
N PRO A 218 -16.07 5.71 -9.30
CA PRO A 218 -17.28 6.20 -8.62
C PRO A 218 -18.23 5.08 -8.21
N SER A 219 -18.50 4.12 -9.12
CA SER A 219 -19.37 2.98 -8.84
C SER A 219 -18.75 1.98 -7.86
N ALA A 220 -17.43 1.85 -7.85
CA ALA A 220 -16.73 1.03 -6.88
C ALA A 220 -16.80 1.65 -5.47
N VAL A 221 -16.59 2.96 -5.33
CA VAL A 221 -16.76 3.68 -4.06
C VAL A 221 -18.19 3.52 -3.54
N ASP A 222 -19.21 3.75 -4.38
CA ASP A 222 -20.61 3.61 -3.98
C ASP A 222 -20.93 2.18 -3.51
N ALA A 223 -20.41 1.16 -4.20
CA ALA A 223 -20.60 -0.23 -3.83
C ALA A 223 -19.94 -0.57 -2.48
N VAL A 224 -18.71 -0.12 -2.26
CA VAL A 224 -18.00 -0.31 -0.98
C VAL A 224 -18.69 0.46 0.14
N THR A 225 -19.15 1.69 -0.11
CA THR A 225 -19.95 2.45 0.86
C THR A 225 -21.26 1.74 1.20
N SER A 226 -21.95 1.16 0.22
CA SER A 226 -23.18 0.40 0.49
C SER A 226 -22.94 -0.84 1.35
N PHE A 227 -21.76 -1.45 1.25
CA PHE A 227 -21.42 -2.67 1.98
C PHE A 227 -20.80 -2.38 3.36
N TYR A 228 -19.79 -1.51 3.37
CA TYR A 228 -19.00 -1.17 4.55
C TYR A 228 -19.55 0.05 5.31
N GLY A 229 -20.42 0.87 4.73
CA GLY A 229 -20.85 2.14 5.33
C GLY A 229 -19.98 3.33 4.89
N ASP A 230 -20.25 4.49 5.46
CA ASP A 230 -19.73 5.79 5.04
C ASP A 230 -18.58 6.33 5.89
N ASP A 231 -18.21 5.64 6.97
CA ASP A 231 -17.12 6.06 7.87
C ASP A 231 -15.73 5.68 7.32
N TRP A 232 -15.40 6.19 6.15
CA TRP A 232 -14.08 6.08 5.51
C TRP A 232 -13.89 7.21 4.47
N PRO A 233 -12.70 7.42 3.90
CA PRO A 233 -12.44 8.60 3.07
C PRO A 233 -13.30 8.74 1.80
N GLN A 234 -13.89 7.65 1.28
CA GLN A 234 -14.71 7.62 0.04
C GLN A 234 -14.04 8.27 -1.18
N SER A 235 -12.72 8.38 -1.14
CA SER A 235 -11.82 8.86 -2.17
C SER A 235 -10.54 8.03 -2.11
N ALA A 236 -9.86 7.89 -3.24
CA ALA A 236 -8.70 7.01 -3.35
C ALA A 236 -7.60 7.60 -4.23
N LEU A 237 -6.36 7.28 -3.86
CA LEU A 237 -5.19 7.45 -4.71
C LEU A 237 -4.80 6.07 -5.26
N ILE A 238 -4.76 5.96 -6.58
CA ILE A 238 -4.46 4.70 -7.27
C ILE A 238 -3.22 4.87 -8.13
N PHE A 239 -2.27 3.94 -8.05
CA PHE A 239 -1.11 3.85 -8.92
C PHE A 239 -1.26 2.66 -9.85
N THR A 240 -0.87 2.80 -11.11
CA THR A 240 -0.63 1.67 -12.02
C THR A 240 0.86 1.61 -12.31
N SER A 241 1.52 0.52 -11.91
CA SER A 241 2.97 0.38 -12.08
C SER A 241 3.31 -0.16 -13.46
N GLY A 242 4.26 0.46 -14.16
CA GLY A 242 4.81 0.03 -15.46
C GLY A 242 5.86 -1.08 -15.34
N SER A 243 6.40 -1.33 -14.15
CA SER A 243 7.42 -2.36 -13.92
C SER A 243 7.31 -3.04 -12.55
N ALA A 244 7.95 -4.21 -12.40
CA ALA A 244 8.01 -4.88 -11.10
C ALA A 244 8.80 -4.08 -10.06
N ALA A 245 9.82 -3.32 -10.48
CA ALA A 245 10.60 -2.47 -9.59
C ALA A 245 9.79 -1.27 -9.07
N GLU A 246 8.94 -0.68 -9.92
CA GLU A 246 8.03 0.38 -9.51
C GLU A 246 6.94 -0.14 -8.56
N PHE A 247 6.39 -1.31 -8.88
CA PHE A 247 5.43 -1.98 -8.02
C PHE A 247 6.05 -2.23 -6.64
N ALA A 248 7.26 -2.79 -6.58
CA ALA A 248 8.02 -2.98 -5.34
C ALA A 248 8.24 -1.68 -4.56
N ALA A 249 8.62 -0.59 -5.23
CA ALA A 249 8.83 0.70 -4.58
C ALA A 249 7.55 1.29 -4.00
N SER A 250 6.40 1.06 -4.65
CA SER A 250 5.10 1.58 -4.21
C SER A 250 4.45 0.71 -3.14
N ALA A 251 4.55 -0.61 -3.28
CA ALA A 251 3.87 -1.61 -2.46
C ALA A 251 4.75 -2.23 -1.34
N GLY A 252 6.06 -2.05 -1.42
CA GLY A 252 7.06 -2.67 -0.55
C GLY A 252 7.65 -3.97 -1.13
N ASP A 253 8.94 -4.23 -0.87
CA ASP A 253 9.71 -5.30 -1.52
C ASP A 253 9.11 -6.72 -1.35
N ALA A 254 8.48 -7.01 -0.20
CA ALA A 254 7.85 -8.31 0.06
C ALA A 254 6.69 -8.63 -0.89
N THR A 255 6.12 -7.63 -1.58
CA THR A 255 5.00 -7.79 -2.51
C THR A 255 5.45 -8.04 -3.96
N ALA A 256 6.69 -7.69 -4.31
CA ALA A 256 7.22 -7.71 -5.68
C ALA A 256 7.37 -9.12 -6.26
N GLU A 257 7.42 -10.14 -5.41
CA GLU A 257 7.51 -11.55 -5.79
C GLU A 257 6.14 -12.19 -6.07
N SER A 258 5.04 -11.46 -5.84
CA SER A 258 3.68 -11.98 -5.97
C SER A 258 3.05 -11.66 -7.34
N ASP A 259 2.35 -12.62 -7.93
CA ASP A 259 1.68 -12.49 -9.24
C ASP A 259 0.31 -11.77 -9.13
N VAL A 260 0.24 -10.78 -8.24
CA VAL A 260 -0.97 -10.11 -7.77
C VAL A 260 -1.37 -8.99 -8.72
N ALA A 261 -2.67 -8.78 -8.90
CA ALA A 261 -3.17 -7.75 -9.80
C ALA A 261 -3.13 -6.35 -9.19
N ALA A 262 -3.45 -6.22 -7.90
CA ALA A 262 -3.35 -4.98 -7.15
C ALA A 262 -3.15 -5.27 -5.66
N VAL A 263 -2.65 -4.27 -4.93
CA VAL A 263 -2.49 -4.31 -3.48
C VAL A 263 -2.85 -2.96 -2.87
N THR A 264 -3.35 -2.98 -1.65
CA THR A 264 -3.60 -1.77 -0.86
C THR A 264 -2.50 -1.59 0.18
N VAL A 265 -1.91 -0.40 0.21
CA VAL A 265 -0.89 -0.01 1.19
C VAL A 265 -1.34 1.21 1.97
N SER A 266 -0.79 1.40 3.17
CA SER A 266 -0.97 2.59 4.00
C SER A 266 0.33 2.92 4.73
N ASP A 267 0.38 4.10 5.35
CA ASP A 267 1.36 4.35 6.40
C ASP A 267 1.03 3.48 7.64
N ALA A 268 1.98 3.38 8.57
CA ALA A 268 1.77 2.67 9.82
C ALA A 268 0.58 3.28 10.58
N VAL A 269 -0.42 2.44 10.89
CA VAL A 269 -1.64 2.86 11.58
C VAL A 269 -1.32 3.17 13.04
N ARG A 270 -1.85 4.29 13.54
CA ARG A 270 -1.76 4.68 14.94
C ARG A 270 -3.16 5.00 15.44
N GLN A 271 -3.55 4.40 16.57
CA GLN A 271 -4.90 4.56 17.13
C GLN A 271 -5.30 6.01 17.44
N ASP A 272 -4.33 6.91 17.58
CA ASP A 272 -4.53 8.32 17.91
C ASP A 272 -4.55 9.26 16.69
N ARG A 273 -4.43 8.74 15.46
CA ARG A 273 -4.31 9.54 14.25
C ARG A 273 -5.10 8.96 13.08
N PRO A 274 -5.52 9.81 12.11
CA PRO A 274 -6.07 9.33 10.85
C PRO A 274 -5.08 8.40 10.14
N VAL A 275 -5.61 7.41 9.41
CA VAL A 275 -4.79 6.60 8.52
C VAL A 275 -4.31 7.46 7.36
N THR A 276 -3.00 7.60 7.23
CA THR A 276 -2.38 8.36 6.14
C THR A 276 -1.79 7.43 5.09
N GLY A 277 -1.54 8.01 3.93
CA GLY A 277 -0.71 7.39 2.94
C GLY A 277 -1.31 6.15 2.26
N GLN A 278 -2.63 6.08 2.18
CA GLN A 278 -3.34 4.96 1.55
C GLN A 278 -3.24 5.01 0.03
N ARG A 279 -2.84 3.90 -0.61
CA ARG A 279 -2.80 3.74 -2.06
C ARG A 279 -3.26 2.36 -2.47
N VAL A 280 -4.00 2.29 -3.57
CA VAL A 280 -4.17 1.05 -4.33
C VAL A 280 -3.12 1.03 -5.43
N VAL A 281 -2.32 -0.02 -5.52
CA VAL A 281 -1.22 -0.14 -6.48
C VAL A 281 -1.50 -1.34 -7.39
N PHE A 282 -1.75 -1.10 -8.68
CA PHE A 282 -1.89 -2.15 -9.68
C PHE A 282 -0.52 -2.60 -10.20
N GLY A 283 -0.34 -3.92 -10.29
CA GLY A 283 0.88 -4.54 -10.81
C GLY A 283 1.05 -4.37 -12.32
N PRO A 284 2.28 -4.55 -12.85
CA PRO A 284 2.58 -4.35 -14.27
C PRO A 284 1.88 -5.33 -15.21
N ALA A 285 1.40 -6.47 -14.69
CA ALA A 285 0.63 -7.45 -15.46
C ALA A 285 -0.86 -7.08 -15.59
N ALA A 286 -1.35 -6.10 -14.82
CA ALA A 286 -2.77 -5.73 -14.76
C ALA A 286 -3.36 -5.37 -16.14
N PRO A 287 -2.71 -4.57 -17.01
CA PRO A 287 -3.27 -4.23 -18.33
C PRO A 287 -3.56 -5.43 -19.23
N ALA A 288 -2.81 -6.53 -19.07
CA ALA A 288 -2.97 -7.73 -19.89
C ALA A 288 -4.00 -8.72 -19.31
N ARG A 289 -4.35 -8.59 -18.02
CA ARG A 289 -5.18 -9.55 -17.28
C ARG A 289 -6.58 -9.03 -16.99
N LEU A 290 -6.71 -7.72 -16.79
CA LEU A 290 -7.96 -7.13 -16.34
C LEU A 290 -8.91 -6.90 -17.53
N THR A 291 -10.08 -7.52 -17.43
CA THR A 291 -11.31 -7.15 -18.12
C THR A 291 -12.09 -6.10 -17.31
N ASP A 292 -13.15 -5.52 -17.85
CA ASP A 292 -14.03 -4.61 -17.11
C ASP A 292 -14.58 -5.25 -15.83
N VAL A 293 -15.03 -6.51 -15.93
CA VAL A 293 -15.58 -7.26 -14.78
C VAL A 293 -14.54 -7.43 -13.70
N THR A 294 -13.33 -7.88 -14.06
CA THR A 294 -12.25 -8.08 -13.08
C THR A 294 -11.69 -6.77 -12.54
N THR A 295 -11.70 -5.69 -13.34
CA THR A 295 -11.33 -4.34 -12.85
C THR A 295 -12.27 -3.91 -11.75
N ARG A 296 -13.59 -4.07 -11.96
CA ARG A 296 -14.61 -3.80 -10.96
C ARG A 296 -14.43 -4.61 -9.68
N THR A 297 -14.24 -5.93 -9.80
CA THR A 297 -14.13 -6.79 -8.61
C THR A 297 -12.87 -6.49 -7.81
N VAL A 298 -11.73 -6.32 -8.48
CA VAL A 298 -10.46 -5.95 -7.83
C VAL A 298 -10.55 -4.59 -7.19
N LEU A 299 -11.06 -3.59 -7.90
CA LEU A 299 -11.12 -2.24 -7.36
C LEU A 299 -11.98 -2.16 -6.10
N ARG A 300 -13.11 -2.87 -6.07
CA ARG A 300 -13.96 -2.98 -4.86
C ARG A 300 -13.28 -3.74 -3.73
N HIS A 301 -12.56 -4.81 -4.05
CA HIS A 301 -11.73 -5.54 -3.07
C HIS A 301 -10.72 -4.59 -2.42
N GLU A 302 -9.90 -3.91 -3.22
CA GLU A 302 -8.85 -3.02 -2.71
C GLU A 302 -9.42 -1.82 -1.94
N LEU A 303 -10.50 -1.21 -2.43
CA LEU A 303 -11.19 -0.14 -1.71
C LEU A 303 -11.81 -0.61 -0.40
N THR A 304 -12.13 -1.90 -0.25
CA THR A 304 -12.60 -2.44 1.03
C THR A 304 -11.47 -2.44 2.06
N HIS A 305 -10.22 -2.67 1.65
CA HIS A 305 -9.08 -2.50 2.54
C HIS A 305 -8.83 -1.05 2.90
N VAL A 306 -8.97 -0.12 1.95
CA VAL A 306 -8.92 1.33 2.25
C VAL A 306 -10.00 1.72 3.25
N ALA A 307 -11.22 1.24 3.05
CA ALA A 307 -12.35 1.52 3.94
C ALA A 307 -12.12 0.94 5.34
N ALA A 308 -11.59 -0.28 5.43
CA ALA A 308 -11.39 -0.99 6.67
C ALA A 308 -10.11 -0.64 7.44
N ARG A 309 -9.21 0.19 6.88
CA ARG A 309 -7.85 0.30 7.41
C ARG A 309 -7.79 0.88 8.83
N SER A 310 -8.70 1.79 9.20
CA SER A 310 -8.76 2.36 10.55
C SER A 310 -9.18 1.37 11.62
N ASP A 311 -9.96 0.35 11.21
CA ASP A 311 -10.63 -0.57 12.12
C ASP A 311 -9.88 -1.91 12.25
N THR A 312 -8.80 -2.08 11.49
CA THR A 312 -8.06 -3.33 11.37
C THR A 312 -6.65 -3.23 11.95
N VAL A 313 -6.17 -4.35 12.50
CA VAL A 313 -4.84 -4.46 13.10
C VAL A 313 -4.03 -5.53 12.38
N ASP A 314 -2.73 -5.24 12.26
CA ASP A 314 -1.81 -6.09 11.54
C ASP A 314 -1.63 -7.48 12.16
N GLY A 315 -1.53 -8.50 11.30
CA GLY A 315 -1.42 -9.90 11.70
C GLY A 315 -2.75 -10.59 12.04
N SER A 316 -3.89 -9.95 11.75
CA SER A 316 -5.20 -10.60 11.80
C SER A 316 -5.29 -11.79 10.80
N PRO A 317 -6.14 -12.79 11.05
CA PRO A 317 -6.23 -13.98 10.19
C PRO A 317 -6.53 -13.61 8.74
N MET A 318 -5.74 -14.13 7.79
CA MET A 318 -5.83 -13.75 6.38
C MET A 318 -7.18 -14.10 5.76
N TRP A 319 -7.77 -15.23 6.15
CA TRP A 319 -9.10 -15.61 5.64
C TRP A 319 -10.20 -14.60 6.03
N VAL A 320 -10.01 -13.86 7.13
CA VAL A 320 -10.92 -12.79 7.56
C VAL A 320 -10.71 -11.54 6.72
N LEU A 321 -9.45 -11.11 6.58
CA LEU A 321 -9.09 -9.90 5.84
C LEU A 321 -9.47 -10.02 4.36
N GLU A 322 -9.00 -11.09 3.71
CA GLU A 322 -9.18 -11.31 2.28
C GLU A 322 -10.58 -11.78 1.95
N GLY A 323 -11.19 -12.65 2.77
CA GLY A 323 -12.54 -13.16 2.52
C GLY A 323 -13.61 -12.07 2.56
N PHE A 324 -13.48 -11.08 3.46
CA PHE A 324 -14.38 -9.94 3.54
C PHE A 324 -14.24 -9.00 2.33
N ALA A 325 -13.00 -8.72 1.91
CA ALA A 325 -12.73 -7.90 0.74
C ALA A 325 -13.15 -8.58 -0.57
N ASP A 326 -12.91 -9.88 -0.72
CA ASP A 326 -13.39 -10.65 -1.87
C ASP A 326 -14.92 -10.70 -1.92
N TYR A 327 -15.58 -10.89 -0.77
CA TYR A 327 -17.04 -10.84 -0.73
C TYR A 327 -17.56 -9.48 -1.24
N SER A 328 -16.98 -8.37 -0.76
CA SER A 328 -17.27 -7.02 -1.25
C SER A 328 -17.04 -6.88 -2.76
N GLY A 329 -15.92 -7.42 -3.25
CA GLY A 329 -15.55 -7.42 -4.66
C GLY A 329 -16.60 -8.06 -5.58
N TYR A 330 -17.08 -9.24 -5.20
CA TYR A 330 -18.06 -10.02 -5.96
C TYR A 330 -19.52 -9.70 -5.62
N ARG A 331 -19.78 -8.89 -4.60
CA ARG A 331 -21.11 -8.50 -4.16
C ARG A 331 -21.92 -7.91 -5.33
N GLU A 332 -23.12 -8.47 -5.55
CA GLU A 332 -24.04 -8.06 -6.64
C GLU A 332 -23.44 -8.17 -8.05
N SER A 333 -22.45 -9.04 -8.26
CA SER A 333 -21.86 -9.28 -9.58
C SER A 333 -22.72 -10.20 -10.48
N ASN A 334 -23.62 -10.99 -9.90
CA ASN A 334 -24.38 -12.06 -10.55
C ASN A 334 -23.48 -13.10 -11.25
N ILE A 335 -22.24 -13.26 -10.80
CA ILE A 335 -21.33 -14.31 -11.26
C ILE A 335 -21.63 -15.58 -10.46
N GLU A 336 -21.78 -16.71 -11.16
CA GLU A 336 -22.06 -18.01 -10.55
C GLU A 336 -20.93 -18.48 -9.62
N PHE A 337 -21.27 -19.27 -8.60
CA PHE A 337 -20.33 -19.72 -7.58
C PHE A 337 -19.11 -20.44 -8.16
N ASP A 338 -19.32 -21.33 -9.14
CA ASP A 338 -18.26 -22.11 -9.79
C ASP A 338 -17.34 -21.26 -10.70
N ARG A 339 -17.77 -20.03 -11.03
CA ARG A 339 -16.97 -19.05 -11.77
C ARG A 339 -16.15 -18.17 -10.85
N ILE A 340 -16.63 -17.89 -9.63
CA ILE A 340 -15.87 -17.16 -8.62
C ILE A 340 -14.85 -18.09 -7.95
N ALA A 341 -15.27 -19.31 -7.63
CA ALA A 341 -14.48 -20.30 -6.90
C ALA A 341 -14.32 -21.63 -7.68
N PRO A 342 -13.72 -21.62 -8.89
CA PRO A 342 -13.59 -22.80 -9.73
C PRO A 342 -12.68 -23.88 -9.11
N THR A 343 -11.62 -23.48 -8.41
CA THR A 343 -10.66 -24.39 -7.78
C THR A 343 -11.28 -25.09 -6.59
N LEU A 344 -11.94 -24.33 -5.71
CA LEU A 344 -12.70 -24.85 -4.59
C LEU A 344 -13.80 -25.81 -5.06
N SER A 345 -14.56 -25.42 -6.08
CA SER A 345 -15.61 -26.26 -6.65
C SER A 345 -15.05 -27.59 -7.17
N ALA A 346 -13.92 -27.55 -7.88
CA ALA A 346 -13.27 -28.76 -8.38
C ALA A 346 -12.75 -29.68 -7.26
N VAL A 347 -12.18 -29.10 -6.19
CA VAL A 347 -11.70 -29.85 -5.02
C VAL A 347 -12.87 -30.50 -4.28
N VAL A 348 -13.93 -29.74 -4.04
CA VAL A 348 -15.09 -30.20 -3.25
C VAL A 348 -15.89 -31.27 -3.99
N MET A 349 -16.00 -31.17 -5.31
CA MET A 349 -16.64 -32.20 -6.14
C MET A 349 -15.89 -33.55 -6.14
N GLN A 350 -14.59 -33.56 -5.84
CA GLN A 350 -13.77 -34.78 -5.78
C GLN A 350 -13.57 -35.29 -4.35
N GLY A 351 -13.33 -34.40 -3.40
CA GLY A 351 -12.90 -34.70 -2.03
C GLY A 351 -14.00 -34.60 -0.97
N GLY A 352 -15.16 -34.04 -1.31
CA GLY A 352 -16.21 -33.73 -0.35
C GLY A 352 -16.08 -32.33 0.25
N PRO A 353 -16.94 -31.99 1.24
CA PRO A 353 -17.03 -30.63 1.77
C PRO A 353 -15.73 -30.23 2.52
N PRO A 354 -15.34 -28.94 2.49
CA PRO A 354 -14.27 -28.43 3.33
C PRO A 354 -14.55 -28.69 4.82
N THR A 355 -13.51 -29.05 5.58
CA THR A 355 -13.62 -29.35 7.02
C THR A 355 -12.70 -28.50 7.89
N VAL A 356 -11.95 -27.56 7.31
CA VAL A 356 -11.04 -26.65 8.00
C VAL A 356 -11.08 -25.29 7.30
N LEU A 357 -10.88 -24.21 8.06
CA LEU A 357 -10.66 -22.88 7.50
C LEU A 357 -9.24 -22.78 6.91
N PRO A 358 -9.00 -21.90 5.93
CA PRO A 358 -7.65 -21.62 5.44
C PRO A 358 -6.75 -21.07 6.55
N GLU A 359 -5.50 -21.52 6.58
CA GLU A 359 -4.47 -20.98 7.47
C GLU A 359 -3.70 -19.85 6.76
N ASP A 360 -3.10 -18.94 7.53
CA ASP A 360 -2.32 -17.82 6.95
C ASP A 360 -1.19 -18.31 6.02
N SER A 361 -0.60 -19.47 6.31
CA SER A 361 0.45 -20.07 5.47
C SER A 361 -0.05 -20.52 4.08
N ASP A 362 -1.36 -20.75 3.92
CA ASP A 362 -1.93 -21.13 2.62
C ASP A 362 -1.90 -19.97 1.63
N PHE A 363 -2.03 -18.73 2.10
CA PHE A 363 -2.02 -17.52 1.26
C PHE A 363 -0.62 -17.24 0.67
N ALA A 364 0.43 -17.58 1.41
CA ALA A 364 1.82 -17.44 0.97
C ALA A 364 2.40 -18.67 0.25
N ALA A 365 1.61 -19.74 0.07
CA ALA A 365 2.12 -21.03 -0.42
C ALA A 365 2.45 -21.05 -1.93
N GLY A 366 1.88 -20.12 -2.71
CA GLY A 366 1.98 -20.06 -4.16
C GLY A 366 1.08 -21.05 -4.91
N GLY A 367 0.82 -20.74 -6.18
CA GLY A 367 0.07 -21.61 -7.10
C GLY A 367 -1.34 -21.94 -6.63
N VAL A 368 -1.79 -23.18 -6.90
CA VAL A 368 -3.15 -23.65 -6.64
C VAL A 368 -3.52 -23.57 -5.15
N ARG A 369 -2.55 -23.71 -4.24
CA ARG A 369 -2.82 -23.66 -2.79
C ARG A 369 -3.23 -22.25 -2.35
N THR A 370 -2.52 -21.22 -2.81
CA THR A 370 -2.93 -19.82 -2.61
C THR A 370 -4.30 -19.56 -3.22
N THR A 371 -4.53 -19.97 -4.47
CA THR A 371 -5.83 -19.80 -5.13
C THR A 371 -6.98 -20.43 -4.33
N LEU A 372 -6.79 -21.66 -3.84
CA LEU A 372 -7.80 -22.35 -3.03
C LEU A 372 -8.05 -21.63 -1.69
N ALA A 373 -7.02 -21.01 -1.09
CA ALA A 373 -7.16 -20.25 0.15
C ALA A 373 -8.07 -19.03 -0.02
N TYR A 374 -7.84 -18.22 -1.06
CA TYR A 374 -8.68 -17.05 -1.41
C TYR A 374 -10.12 -17.48 -1.73
N GLU A 375 -10.29 -18.46 -2.62
CA GLU A 375 -11.63 -18.96 -2.98
C GLU A 375 -12.38 -19.53 -1.76
N SER A 376 -11.67 -20.21 -0.86
CA SER A 376 -12.25 -20.69 0.40
C SER A 376 -12.63 -19.54 1.32
N ALA A 377 -11.75 -18.56 1.53
CA ALA A 377 -12.01 -17.39 2.37
C ALA A 377 -13.21 -16.57 1.88
N TRP A 378 -13.27 -16.29 0.58
CA TRP A 378 -14.46 -15.69 -0.05
C TRP A 378 -15.72 -16.49 0.26
N SER A 379 -15.67 -17.82 0.08
CA SER A 379 -16.85 -18.67 0.28
C SER A 379 -17.32 -18.69 1.75
N VAL A 380 -16.41 -18.51 2.72
CA VAL A 380 -16.76 -18.37 4.14
C VAL A 380 -17.61 -17.12 4.33
N PHE A 381 -17.17 -15.98 3.80
CA PHE A 381 -17.92 -14.73 3.92
C PHE A 381 -19.22 -14.76 3.12
N ALA A 382 -19.23 -15.35 1.93
CA ALA A 382 -20.45 -15.57 1.16
C ALA A 382 -21.47 -16.42 1.92
N PHE A 383 -21.03 -17.50 2.57
CA PHE A 383 -21.86 -18.31 3.46
C PHE A 383 -22.40 -17.51 4.64
N VAL A 384 -21.56 -16.73 5.32
CA VAL A 384 -21.99 -15.93 6.47
C VAL A 384 -23.06 -14.92 6.06
N ALA A 385 -22.90 -14.25 4.91
CA ALA A 385 -23.91 -13.34 4.40
C ALA A 385 -25.21 -14.07 4.02
N ALA A 386 -25.13 -15.25 3.40
CA ALA A 386 -26.30 -16.02 3.00
C ALA A 386 -27.11 -16.54 4.20
N GLU A 387 -26.43 -17.00 5.26
CA GLU A 387 -27.06 -17.66 6.40
C GLU A 387 -27.39 -16.71 7.56
N PHE A 388 -26.54 -15.72 7.81
CA PHE A 388 -26.64 -14.82 8.96
C PHE A 388 -26.85 -13.34 8.58
N GLY A 389 -26.72 -13.01 7.29
CA GLY A 389 -26.82 -11.64 6.77
C GLY A 389 -25.52 -10.83 6.90
N GLU A 390 -25.38 -9.81 6.06
CA GLU A 390 -24.23 -8.88 6.04
C GLU A 390 -23.95 -8.21 7.42
N PRO A 391 -24.95 -7.83 8.25
CA PRO A 391 -24.66 -7.29 9.57
C PRO A 391 -23.92 -8.27 10.50
N ALA A 392 -24.20 -9.58 10.40
CA ALA A 392 -23.48 -10.59 11.16
C ALA A 392 -22.08 -10.83 10.58
N GLN A 393 -21.95 -10.81 9.26
CA GLN A 393 -20.67 -10.88 8.56
C GLN A 393 -19.74 -9.74 8.99
N ARG A 394 -20.24 -8.50 9.06
CA ARG A 394 -19.46 -7.36 9.53
C ARG A 394 -19.05 -7.49 10.99
N ARG A 395 -19.92 -8.00 11.87
CA ARG A 395 -19.54 -8.28 13.27
C ARG A 395 -18.44 -9.32 13.36
N LEU A 396 -18.49 -10.38 12.55
CA LEU A 396 -17.44 -11.39 12.48
C LEU A 396 -16.11 -10.76 12.07
N TYR A 397 -16.13 -9.94 11.01
CA TYR A 397 -14.95 -9.21 10.54
C TYR A 397 -14.34 -8.36 11.65
N MET A 398 -15.14 -7.48 12.28
CA MET A 398 -14.64 -6.58 13.33
C MET A 398 -14.13 -7.30 14.59
N GLN A 399 -14.62 -8.50 14.89
CA GLN A 399 -14.18 -9.29 16.05
C GLN A 399 -12.88 -10.07 15.81
N LEU A 400 -12.53 -10.31 14.55
CA LEU A 400 -11.37 -11.12 14.18
C LEU A 400 -10.27 -10.32 13.49
N ALA A 401 -10.58 -9.13 12.97
CA ALA A 401 -9.64 -8.25 12.28
C ALA A 401 -8.91 -7.25 13.20
N ASP A 402 -8.90 -7.49 14.51
CA ASP A 402 -8.28 -6.68 15.56
C ASP A 402 -6.92 -7.23 16.04
N GLY A 403 -6.26 -8.05 15.23
CA GLY A 403 -4.87 -8.51 15.41
C GLY A 403 -4.74 -10.03 15.41
N PRO A 404 -3.53 -10.56 15.70
CA PRO A 404 -3.27 -12.00 15.68
C PRO A 404 -4.24 -12.79 16.56
N LYS A 405 -4.71 -13.93 16.05
CA LYS A 405 -5.64 -14.83 16.76
C LYS A 405 -5.08 -16.23 16.92
N THR A 406 -5.16 -16.75 18.13
CA THR A 406 -5.06 -18.18 18.39
C THR A 406 -6.35 -18.90 17.98
N ALA A 407 -6.30 -20.22 17.82
CA ALA A 407 -7.50 -21.02 17.52
C ALA A 407 -8.64 -20.83 18.55
N VAL A 408 -8.30 -20.61 19.82
CA VAL A 408 -9.28 -20.37 20.90
C VAL A 408 -9.96 -19.01 20.72
N GLU A 409 -9.19 -17.97 20.39
CA GLU A 409 -9.72 -16.63 20.14
C GLU A 409 -10.56 -16.58 18.86
N THR A 410 -10.13 -17.26 17.80
CA THR A 410 -10.93 -17.43 16.58
C THR A 410 -12.26 -18.10 16.88
N ALA A 411 -12.26 -19.20 17.65
CA ALA A 411 -13.49 -19.88 18.03
C ALA A 411 -14.42 -19.00 18.89
N ALA A 412 -13.85 -18.22 19.81
CA ALA A 412 -14.60 -17.26 20.62
C ALA A 412 -15.22 -16.13 19.79
N GLY A 413 -14.48 -15.59 18.82
CA GLY A 413 -14.98 -14.56 17.90
C GLY A 413 -16.11 -15.06 17.01
N VAL A 414 -15.98 -16.27 16.44
CA VAL A 414 -17.07 -16.90 15.67
C VAL A 414 -18.33 -17.09 16.54
N ALA A 415 -18.18 -17.61 17.75
CA ALA A 415 -19.30 -17.81 18.66
C ALA A 415 -19.97 -16.50 19.07
N SER A 416 -19.18 -15.46 19.35
CA SER A 416 -19.69 -14.15 19.73
C SER A 416 -20.38 -13.42 18.57
N ALA A 417 -19.84 -13.50 17.35
CA ALA A 417 -20.40 -12.81 16.19
C ALA A 417 -21.67 -13.50 15.64
N LEU A 418 -21.67 -14.84 15.60
CA LEU A 418 -22.66 -15.64 14.87
C LEU A 418 -23.55 -16.51 15.76
N GLY A 419 -23.21 -16.68 17.04
CA GLY A 419 -23.98 -17.52 17.97
C GLY A 419 -23.83 -19.03 17.73
N THR A 420 -22.77 -19.47 17.04
CA THR A 420 -22.48 -20.89 16.74
C THR A 420 -21.04 -21.23 17.07
N GLY A 421 -20.78 -22.48 17.48
CA GLY A 421 -19.42 -22.96 17.73
C GLY A 421 -18.63 -23.14 16.43
N LEU A 422 -17.30 -23.04 16.50
CA LEU A 422 -16.44 -23.12 15.31
C LEU A 422 -16.61 -24.44 14.52
N ASP A 423 -16.71 -25.58 15.21
CA ASP A 423 -16.89 -26.89 14.55
C ASP A 423 -18.22 -26.99 13.79
N GLU A 424 -19.30 -26.47 14.39
CA GLU A 424 -20.62 -26.42 13.75
C GLU A 424 -20.60 -25.46 12.56
N PHE A 425 -19.97 -24.28 12.73
CA PHE A 425 -19.79 -23.30 11.68
C PHE A 425 -19.07 -23.88 10.46
N VAL A 426 -17.92 -24.53 10.66
CA VAL A 426 -17.12 -25.12 9.58
C VAL A 426 -17.89 -26.24 8.88
N SER A 427 -18.61 -27.09 9.63
CA SER A 427 -19.44 -28.17 9.07
C SER A 427 -20.57 -27.64 8.19
N ARG A 428 -21.25 -26.57 8.64
CA ARG A 428 -22.34 -25.93 7.89
C ARG A 428 -21.83 -25.19 6.66
N TRP A 429 -20.76 -24.43 6.79
CA TRP A 429 -20.08 -23.79 5.66
C TRP A 429 -19.65 -24.82 4.62
N GLY A 430 -18.99 -25.90 5.03
CA GLY A 430 -18.52 -26.92 4.10
C GLY A 430 -19.67 -27.61 3.35
N SER A 431 -20.77 -27.90 4.05
CA SER A 431 -21.99 -28.44 3.44
C SER A 431 -22.62 -27.47 2.43
N TRP A 432 -22.62 -26.16 2.76
CA TRP A 432 -23.10 -25.11 1.87
C TRP A 432 -22.23 -24.99 0.61
N VAL A 433 -20.90 -24.99 0.74
CA VAL A 433 -19.97 -24.98 -0.41
C VAL A 433 -20.21 -26.17 -1.33
N LEU A 434 -20.38 -27.38 -0.76
CA LEU A 434 -20.69 -28.57 -1.54
C LEU A 434 -22.02 -28.44 -2.30
N GLN A 435 -23.01 -27.75 -1.73
CA GLN A 435 -24.27 -27.49 -2.41
C GLN A 435 -24.11 -26.48 -3.55
N GLN A 436 -23.36 -25.39 -3.34
CA GLN A 436 -23.12 -24.35 -4.36
C GLN A 436 -22.22 -24.82 -5.50
N SER A 437 -21.36 -25.82 -5.25
CA SER A 437 -20.44 -26.38 -6.24
C SER A 437 -21.08 -27.40 -7.20
N ARG A 438 -22.37 -27.73 -7.00
CA ARG A 438 -23.14 -28.70 -7.82
C ARG A 438 -24.00 -27.97 -8.83
#